data_AF-A0A3A6RLS0-F1
#
_entry.id   AF-A0A3A6RLS0-F1
#
_cell.length_a   1.000
_cell.length_b   1.000
_cell.length_c   1.000
_cell.angle_alpha   90.00
_cell.angle_beta   90.00
_cell.angle_gamma   90.00
#
_symmetry.space_group_name_H-M   'P 1'
#
loop_
_entity.id
_entity.type
_entity.pdbx_description
1 polymer ?
#
loop_
_entity_poly.entity_id
_entity_poly.type
_entity_poly.pdbx_seq_one_letter_code
_entity_poly.pdbx_strand_id
1 'polypeptide(L)'
;MDRTEIKQHVIDTLGKILVDKSLIQEKDDALLSELVLDEEDFTKFFSSLQDDFDIVLPHRVKADISHLPEHSSYSQLTLQGLVDLILTQMKGTKKH
;
A
#
# COMPACT_ATOMS: atom_id res chain seq x y z
N MET A 1 1.96 -8.72 -14.84
CA MET A 1 1.95 -8.42 -13.40
C MET A 1 1.19 -9.50 -12.66
N ASP A 2 1.97 -10.42 -12.12
CA ASP A 2 1.50 -11.43 -11.17
C ASP A 2 1.49 -10.86 -9.75
N ARG A 3 0.78 -11.54 -8.84
CA ARG A 3 0.74 -11.17 -7.42
C ARG A 3 2.14 -10.98 -6.83
N THR A 4 3.09 -11.81 -7.26
CA THR A 4 4.50 -11.74 -6.85
C THR A 4 5.18 -10.47 -7.31
N GLU A 5 4.94 -10.02 -8.55
CA GLU A 5 5.52 -8.76 -9.06
C GLU A 5 4.95 -7.56 -8.32
N ILE A 6 3.63 -7.53 -8.10
CA ILE A 6 2.97 -6.46 -7.34
C ILE A 6 3.54 -6.39 -5.93
N LYS A 7 3.65 -7.55 -5.27
CA LYS A 7 4.25 -7.66 -3.93
C LYS A 7 5.69 -7.16 -3.91
N GLN A 8 6.49 -7.53 -4.89
CA GLN A 8 7.89 -7.10 -4.97
C GLN A 8 8.00 -5.57 -5.12
N HIS A 9 7.18 -4.98 -5.97
CA HIS A 9 7.13 -3.52 -6.15
C HIS A 9 6.61 -2.79 -4.91
N VAL A 10 5.61 -3.35 -4.22
CA VAL A 10 5.13 -2.84 -2.93
C VAL A 10 6.25 -2.83 -1.90
N ILE A 11 6.99 -3.93 -1.77
CA ILE A 11 8.13 -4.05 -0.84
C ILE A 11 9.28 -3.11 -1.25
N ASP A 12 9.57 -2.97 -2.54
CA ASP A 12 10.63 -2.06 -3.02
C ASP A 12 10.28 -0.59 -2.74
N THR A 13 9.03 -0.20 -3.03
CA THR A 13 8.53 1.16 -2.77
C THR A 13 8.49 1.44 -1.28
N LEU A 14 7.98 0.50 -0.48
CA LEU A 14 8.04 0.59 0.98
C LEU A 14 9.48 0.67 1.46
N GLY A 15 10.39 -0.13 0.93
CA GLY A 15 11.81 -0.08 1.29
C GLY A 15 12.53 1.21 0.89
N LYS A 16 11.94 2.07 0.04
CA LYS A 16 12.46 3.42 -0.25
C LYS A 16 11.97 4.45 0.76
N ILE A 17 10.84 4.19 1.40
CA ILE A 17 10.14 5.12 2.29
C ILE A 17 10.40 4.74 3.76
N LEU A 18 10.35 3.44 4.06
CA LEU A 18 10.72 2.86 5.34
C LEU A 18 12.21 2.95 5.57
N VAL A 19 12.53 3.50 6.74
CA VAL A 19 13.87 3.43 7.31
C VAL A 19 14.19 2.01 7.74
N ASP A 20 13.21 1.29 8.32
CA ASP A 20 13.37 -0.11 8.72
C ASP A 20 12.72 -1.08 7.72
N LYS A 21 13.57 -1.76 6.93
CA LYS A 21 13.13 -2.74 5.93
C LYS A 21 12.96 -4.15 6.52
N SER A 22 13.42 -4.36 7.75
CA SER A 22 13.35 -5.66 8.42
C SER A 22 11.89 -6.08 8.58
N LEU A 23 11.02 -5.12 8.91
CA LEU A 23 9.57 -5.34 9.05
C LEU A 23 8.90 -5.91 7.80
N ILE A 24 9.29 -5.46 6.60
CA ILE A 24 8.70 -5.92 5.33
C ILE A 24 9.44 -7.12 4.72
N GLN A 25 10.69 -7.37 5.13
CA GLN A 25 11.49 -8.50 4.65
C GLN A 25 11.27 -9.77 5.48
N GLU A 26 11.01 -9.64 6.77
CA GLU A 26 10.78 -10.78 7.68
C GLU A 26 9.31 -11.19 7.74
N LYS A 27 8.38 -10.25 7.51
CA LYS A 27 6.94 -10.51 7.53
C LYS A 27 6.32 -10.17 6.17
N ASP A 28 5.99 -11.21 5.42
CA ASP A 28 5.22 -11.09 4.17
C ASP A 28 3.81 -10.52 4.35
N ASP A 29 3.29 -10.53 5.58
CA ASP A 29 1.97 -10.06 6.00
C ASP A 29 2.07 -8.98 7.10
N ALA A 30 3.15 -8.19 7.10
CA ALA A 30 3.28 -7.06 8.02
C ALA A 30 2.07 -6.12 7.90
N LEU A 31 1.59 -5.61 9.04
CA LEU A 31 0.53 -4.61 9.06
C LEU A 31 1.12 -3.26 8.65
N LEU A 32 0.38 -2.47 7.86
CA LEU A 32 0.79 -1.09 7.55
C LEU A 32 0.97 -0.25 8.82
N SER A 33 0.23 -0.53 9.90
CA SER A 33 0.44 0.14 11.19
C SER A 33 1.77 -0.19 11.85
N GLU A 34 2.36 -1.37 11.58
CA GLU A 34 3.69 -1.73 12.10
C GLU A 34 4.79 -0.97 11.36
N LEU A 35 4.52 -0.47 10.16
CA LEU A 35 5.50 0.22 9.32
C LEU A 35 5.80 1.65 9.82
N VAL A 36 5.06 2.15 10.83
CA VAL A 36 5.26 3.49 11.43
C VAL A 36 5.49 4.56 10.35
N LEU A 37 4.63 4.56 9.33
CA LEU A 37 4.68 5.51 8.24
C LEU A 37 3.87 6.75 8.60
N ASP A 38 4.43 7.93 8.38
CA ASP A 38 3.71 9.19 8.50
C ASP A 38 2.76 9.41 7.31
N GLU A 39 1.82 10.34 7.43
CA GLU A 39 0.83 10.67 6.38
C GLU A 39 1.50 11.03 5.03
N GLU A 40 2.61 11.77 5.09
CA GLU A 40 3.39 12.14 3.90
C GLU A 40 3.99 10.92 3.21
N ASP A 41 4.50 9.97 4.01
CA ASP A 41 5.12 8.74 3.53
C ASP A 41 4.08 7.80 2.92
N PHE A 42 2.91 7.68 3.56
CA PHE A 42 1.76 7.00 2.97
C PHE A 42 1.34 7.62 1.64
N THR A 43 1.25 8.96 1.58
CA THR A 43 0.85 9.65 0.35
C THR A 43 1.84 9.41 -0.78
N LYS A 44 3.15 9.51 -0.49
CA LYS A 44 4.23 9.22 -1.46
C LYS A 44 4.23 7.76 -1.89
N PHE A 45 3.99 6.85 -0.95
CA PHE A 45 3.91 5.42 -1.20
C PHE A 45 2.78 5.10 -2.16
N PHE A 46 1.55 5.49 -1.81
CA PHE A 46 0.38 5.25 -2.66
C PHE A 46 0.46 5.98 -3.99
N SER A 47 1.04 7.17 -4.04
CA SER A 47 1.22 7.89 -5.31
C SER A 47 2.23 7.17 -6.21
N SER A 48 3.34 6.69 -5.65
CA SER A 48 4.33 5.89 -6.39
C SER A 48 3.73 4.59 -6.91
N LEU A 49 2.95 3.88 -6.09
CA LEU A 49 2.28 2.66 -6.53
C LEU A 49 1.25 2.93 -7.63
N GLN A 50 0.45 3.98 -7.50
CA GLN A 50 -0.53 4.33 -8.53
C GLN A 50 0.12 4.64 -9.88
N ASP A 51 1.25 5.35 -9.87
CA ASP A 51 2.04 5.67 -11.05
C ASP A 51 2.68 4.41 -11.66
N ASP A 52 3.27 3.56 -10.82
CA ASP A 52 3.98 2.34 -11.24
C ASP A 52 3.03 1.25 -11.80
N PHE A 53 1.85 1.11 -11.20
CA PHE A 53 0.83 0.14 -11.63
C PHE A 53 -0.21 0.71 -12.62
N ASP A 54 -0.15 2.00 -12.94
CA ASP A 54 -1.16 2.73 -13.72
C ASP A 54 -2.59 2.50 -13.17
N ILE A 55 -2.73 2.49 -11.85
CA ILE A 55 -4.02 2.31 -11.16
C ILE A 55 -4.44 3.60 -10.47
N VAL A 56 -5.75 3.76 -10.28
CA VAL A 56 -6.30 4.79 -9.41
C VAL A 56 -6.82 4.12 -8.15
N LEU A 57 -6.15 4.37 -7.02
CA LEU A 57 -6.66 3.97 -5.72
C LEU A 57 -7.78 4.94 -5.33
N PRO A 58 -8.93 4.44 -4.85
CA PRO A 58 -10.09 5.28 -4.59
C PRO A 58 -9.76 6.39 -3.58
N HIS A 59 -10.25 7.60 -3.83
CA HIS A 59 -9.95 8.80 -3.05
C HIS A 59 -10.30 8.68 -1.55
N ARG A 60 -11.12 7.69 -1.17
CA ARG A 60 -11.33 7.32 0.25
C ARG A 60 -10.02 6.95 0.94
N VAL A 61 -9.10 6.29 0.24
CA VAL A 61 -7.76 5.96 0.75
C VAL A 61 -7.03 7.23 1.15
N LYS A 62 -7.08 8.31 0.33
CA LYS A 62 -6.43 9.59 0.64
C LYS A 62 -7.17 10.38 1.74
N ALA A 63 -8.51 10.35 1.74
CA ALA A 63 -9.31 11.12 2.69
C ALA A 63 -9.29 10.55 4.12
N ASP A 64 -9.15 9.23 4.27
CA ASP A 64 -9.02 8.54 5.57
C ASP A 64 -7.61 8.62 6.18
N ILE A 65 -6.60 9.09 5.43
CA ILE A 65 -5.22 9.28 5.93
C ILE A 65 -5.06 10.67 6.56
N SER A 66 -5.60 11.73 5.93
CA SER A 66 -5.51 13.11 6.48
C SER A 66 -6.31 13.35 7.76
N HIS A 67 -7.11 12.37 8.17
CA HIS A 67 -7.76 12.31 9.47
C HIS A 67 -7.54 10.89 9.98
N LEU A 68 -6.37 10.58 10.54
CA LEU A 68 -6.17 9.36 11.32
C LEU A 68 -6.67 9.61 12.75
N PRO A 69 -7.93 9.32 13.12
CA PRO A 69 -8.13 8.70 14.42
C PRO A 69 -7.42 7.34 14.36
N GLU A 70 -7.05 6.81 15.51
CA GLU A 70 -6.29 5.55 15.72
C GLU A 70 -6.99 4.28 15.15
N HIS A 71 -7.98 4.43 14.26
CA HIS A 71 -8.92 3.43 13.76
C HIS A 71 -9.19 3.50 12.24
N SER A 72 -8.34 4.11 11.41
CA SER A 72 -8.51 3.94 9.96
C SER A 72 -8.32 2.46 9.60
N SER A 73 -9.23 1.90 8.77
CA SER A 73 -9.20 0.49 8.35
C SER A 73 -7.87 0.07 7.70
N TYR A 74 -7.02 1.04 7.34
CA TYR A 74 -5.66 0.88 6.85
C TYR A 74 -4.64 0.46 7.91
N SER A 75 -4.83 0.79 9.19
CA SER A 75 -3.96 0.27 10.27
C SER A 75 -4.04 -1.26 10.36
N GLN A 76 -5.19 -1.83 10.00
CA GLN A 76 -5.40 -3.28 9.97
C GLN A 76 -5.07 -3.90 8.60
N LEU A 77 -4.72 -3.09 7.60
CA LEU A 77 -4.39 -3.58 6.27
C LEU A 77 -2.97 -4.15 6.28
N THR A 78 -2.83 -5.41 5.90
CA THR A 78 -1.51 -6.04 5.73
C THR A 78 -0.93 -5.75 4.36
N LEU A 79 0.37 -5.98 4.19
CA LEU A 79 1.03 -5.98 2.89
C LEU A 79 0.31 -6.86 1.87
N GLN A 80 -0.14 -8.06 2.27
CA GLN A 80 -0.91 -8.92 1.38
C GLN A 80 -2.28 -8.35 1.06
N GLY A 81 -2.97 -7.75 2.04
CA GLY A 81 -4.23 -7.04 1.80
C GLY A 81 -4.08 -5.90 0.80
N LEU A 82 -2.97 -5.16 0.87
CA LEU A 82 -2.64 -4.11 -0.10
C LEU A 82 -2.40 -4.68 -1.51
N VAL A 83 -1.59 -5.74 -1.62
CA VAL A 83 -1.31 -6.41 -2.89
C VAL A 83 -2.60 -6.95 -3.51
N ASP A 84 -3.49 -7.53 -2.71
CA ASP A 84 -4.77 -8.05 -3.18
C ASP A 84 -5.71 -6.92 -3.64
N LEU A 85 -5.69 -5.78 -2.94
CA LEU A 85 -6.45 -4.59 -3.32
C LEU A 85 -5.95 -3.99 -4.63
N ILE A 86 -4.63 -3.89 -4.83
CA ILE A 86 -4.01 -3.46 -6.10
C ILE A 86 -4.39 -4.43 -7.22
N LEU A 87 -4.26 -5.72 -6.98
CA LEU A 87 -4.60 -6.77 -7.95
C LEU A 87 -6.10 -6.76 -8.30
N THR A 88 -6.95 -6.45 -7.33
CA THR A 88 -8.40 -6.25 -7.53
C THR A 88 -8.67 -5.01 -8.37
N GLN A 89 -7.98 -3.88 -8.14
CA GLN A 89 -8.12 -2.69 -8.98
C GLN A 89 -7.60 -2.89 -10.40
N MET A 90 -6.44 -3.53 -10.58
CA MET A 90 -5.92 -3.88 -11.91
C MET A 90 -6.90 -4.78 -12.69
N LYS A 91 -7.60 -5.69 -12.01
CA LYS A 91 -8.63 -6.53 -12.62
C LYS A 91 -9.96 -5.79 -12.83
N GLY A 92 -10.30 -4.85 -11.95
CA GLY A 92 -11.52 -4.04 -11.97
C GLY A 92 -11.54 -2.98 -13.07
N THR A 93 -10.38 -2.47 -13.50
CA THR A 93 -10.24 -1.52 -14.62
C THR A 93 -10.56 -2.14 -16.01
N LYS A 94 -11.00 -3.40 -16.07
CA LYS A 94 -11.67 -3.99 -17.25
C LYS A 94 -13.19 -4.00 -17.10
N LYS A 95 -13.81 -2.85 -16.82
CA LYS A 95 -15.25 -2.61 -17.05
C LYS A 95 -15.60 -1.14 -16.80
N HIS A 96 -15.43 -0.29 -17.81
CA HIS A 96 -16.56 0.39 -18.45
C HIS A 96 -16.09 1.14 -19.71
#